data_AF-A0A1V5JLP1-F1
#
_entry.id   AF-A0A1V5JLP1-F1
#
_cell.length_a   1.000
_cell.length_b   1.000
_cell.length_c   1.000
_cell.angle_alpha   90.00
_cell.angle_beta   90.00
_cell.angle_gamma   90.00
#
_symmetry.space_group_name_H-M   'P 1'
#
loop_
_entity.id
_entity.type
_entity.pdbx_description
1 polymer ?
#
loop_
_entity_poly.entity_id
_entity_poly.type
_entity_poly.pdbx_seq_one_letter_code
_entity_poly.pdbx_strand_id
1 'polypeptide(L)'
;MADRPVAVVIKIESRLVSNDLFVSSVEKGFRNSASVGYPADRADQYLALYKGVEIKKGVVFQQSYVPGKGLTVTYTSPEGASRVLGTVPGLAMKKAILATFIGPKPNTAELKRGMLGK
;
A
#
# COMPACT_ATOMS: atom_id res chain seq x y z
N MET A 1 15.57 -1.09 -9.59
CA MET A 1 14.22 -0.68 -10.03
C MET A 1 14.30 0.65 -10.77
N ALA A 2 13.85 0.71 -12.03
CA ALA A 2 13.95 1.89 -12.92
C ALA A 2 12.86 2.96 -12.65
N ASP A 3 13.13 4.20 -13.05
CA ASP A 3 12.18 5.32 -12.95
C ASP A 3 11.19 5.33 -14.13
N ARG A 4 10.16 4.49 -14.03
CA ARG A 4 9.12 4.32 -15.05
C ARG A 4 7.73 4.25 -14.39
N PRO A 5 6.65 4.59 -15.09
CA PRO A 5 5.31 4.44 -14.56
C PRO A 5 5.04 3.01 -14.06
N VAL A 6 4.32 2.89 -12.95
CA VAL A 6 3.87 1.60 -12.42
C VAL A 6 2.57 1.79 -11.65
N ALA A 7 1.72 0.77 -11.65
CA ALA A 7 0.52 0.72 -10.80
C ALA A 7 0.49 -0.57 -9.98
N VAL A 8 0.12 -0.48 -8.71
CA VAL A 8 -0.19 -1.63 -7.86
C VAL A 8 -1.63 -1.50 -7.37
N VAL A 9 -2.42 -2.57 -7.47
CA VAL A 9 -3.82 -2.58 -7.03
C VAL A 9 -3.96 -3.51 -5.83
N ILE A 10 -4.57 -3.01 -4.77
CA ILE A 10 -4.86 -3.75 -3.54
C ILE A 10 -6.38 -3.78 -3.39
N LYS A 11 -6.98 -4.97 -3.45
CA LYS A 11 -8.41 -5.16 -3.21
C LYS A 11 -8.61 -5.88 -1.88
N ILE A 12 -9.48 -5.33 -1.03
CA ILE A 12 -9.80 -5.92 0.27
C ILE A 12 -10.87 -7.00 0.08
N GLU A 13 -10.50 -8.26 0.25
CA GLU A 13 -11.41 -9.40 0.05
C GLU A 13 -12.05 -9.93 1.35
N SER A 14 -11.45 -9.62 2.51
CA SER A 14 -11.90 -10.11 3.82
C SER A 14 -12.61 -9.02 4.61
N ARG A 15 -13.67 -9.41 5.34
CA ARG A 15 -14.39 -8.55 6.29
C ARG A 15 -13.62 -8.34 7.60
N LEU A 16 -12.57 -9.12 7.84
CA LEU A 16 -11.72 -9.03 9.03
C LEU A 16 -10.68 -7.91 8.96
N VAL A 17 -10.54 -7.28 7.79
CA VAL A 17 -9.57 -6.19 7.60
C VAL A 17 -10.16 -4.88 8.10
N SER A 18 -9.83 -4.54 9.34
CA SER A 18 -10.07 -3.21 9.93
C SER A 18 -9.04 -2.18 9.44
N ASN A 19 -9.33 -0.89 9.64
CA ASN A 19 -8.39 0.20 9.30
C ASN A 19 -7.05 0.05 10.04
N ASP A 20 -7.08 -0.22 11.35
CA ASP A 20 -5.88 -0.46 12.16
C ASP A 20 -5.03 -1.62 11.64
N LEU A 21 -5.66 -2.78 11.38
CA LEU A 21 -4.97 -3.96 10.84
C LEU A 21 -4.33 -3.68 9.48
N PHE A 22 -5.03 -2.94 8.62
CA PHE A 22 -4.48 -2.52 7.33
C PHE A 22 -3.26 -1.60 7.51
N VAL A 23 -3.38 -0.54 8.31
CA VAL A 23 -2.30 0.44 8.56
C VAL A 23 -1.08 -0.26 9.16
N SER A 24 -1.27 -1.12 10.16
CA SER A 24 -0.20 -1.91 10.77
C SER A 24 0.47 -2.87 9.77
N SER A 25 -0.31 -3.49 8.88
CA SER A 25 0.22 -4.38 7.83
C SER A 25 1.05 -3.62 6.79
N VAL A 26 0.62 -2.41 6.41
CA VAL A 26 1.38 -1.53 5.52
C VAL A 26 2.69 -1.08 6.19
N GLU A 27 2.63 -0.62 7.44
CA GLU A 27 3.83 -0.20 8.20
C GLU A 27 4.85 -1.35 8.28
N LYS A 28 4.38 -2.56 8.60
CA LYS A 28 5.22 -3.76 8.61
C LYS A 28 5.82 -4.05 7.23
N GLY A 29 5.05 -3.85 6.16
CA GLY A 29 5.54 -3.94 4.79
C GLY A 29 6.72 -3.00 4.53
N PHE A 30 6.60 -1.72 4.93
CA PHE A 30 7.69 -0.76 4.77
C PHE A 30 8.91 -1.10 5.62
N ARG A 31 8.71 -1.57 6.86
CA ARG A 31 9.81 -2.05 7.71
C ARG A 31 10.55 -3.22 7.06
N ASN A 32 9.83 -4.20 6.52
CA ASN A 32 10.41 -5.33 5.81
C ASN A 32 11.15 -4.90 4.53
N SER A 33 10.58 -3.96 3.78
CA SER A 33 11.19 -3.34 2.61
C SER A 33 12.51 -2.63 2.96
N ALA A 34 12.53 -1.87 4.05
CA ALA A 34 13.73 -1.20 4.54
C ALA A 34 14.83 -2.21 4.91
N SER A 35 14.47 -3.32 5.56
CA SER A 35 15.43 -4.39 5.90
C SER A 35 16.08 -5.07 4.70
N VAL A 36 15.53 -4.93 3.49
CA VAL A 36 16.11 -5.46 2.24
C VAL A 36 16.64 -4.36 1.30
N GLY A 37 16.90 -3.16 1.84
CA GLY A 37 17.56 -2.05 1.13
C GLY A 37 16.62 -1.10 0.38
N TYR A 38 15.32 -1.14 0.66
CA TYR A 38 14.32 -0.26 0.05
C TYR A 38 13.54 0.52 1.12
N PRO A 39 14.18 1.49 1.82
CA PRO A 39 13.49 2.31 2.81
C PRO A 39 12.41 3.20 2.19
N ALA A 40 11.37 3.49 2.96
CA ALA A 40 10.30 4.42 2.60
C ALA A 40 10.49 5.74 3.35
N ASP A 41 11.18 6.71 2.72
CA ASP A 41 11.53 8.00 3.36
C ASP A 41 10.31 8.85 3.78
N ARG A 42 9.12 8.51 3.27
CA ARG A 42 7.86 9.21 3.51
C ARG A 42 6.74 8.25 3.94
N ALA A 43 7.10 7.20 4.68
CA ALA A 43 6.14 6.22 5.21
C ALA A 43 5.01 6.89 6.01
N ASP A 44 5.32 7.86 6.88
CA ASP A 44 4.30 8.58 7.65
C ASP A 44 3.32 9.37 6.77
N GLN A 45 3.82 10.06 5.74
CA GLN A 45 2.95 10.78 4.79
C GLN A 45 2.03 9.81 4.05
N TYR A 46 2.55 8.64 3.68
CA TYR A 46 1.76 7.59 3.05
C TYR A 46 0.69 7.02 3.98
N LEU A 47 1.05 6.65 5.22
CA LEU A 47 0.12 6.09 6.19
C LEU A 47 -0.97 7.11 6.57
N ALA A 48 -0.63 8.40 6.62
CA ALA A 48 -1.57 9.47 6.86
C ALA A 48 -2.69 9.57 5.80
N LEU A 49 -2.46 9.10 4.56
CA LEU A 49 -3.48 9.08 3.50
C LEU A 49 -4.69 8.19 3.85
N TYR A 50 -4.51 7.23 4.75
CA TYR A 50 -5.54 6.28 5.16
C TYR A 50 -6.31 6.71 6.41
N LYS A 51 -5.92 7.81 7.05
CA LYS A 51 -6.65 8.35 8.21
C LYS A 51 -8.06 8.77 7.79
N GLY A 52 -9.07 8.29 8.52
CA GLY A 52 -10.47 8.58 8.21
C GLY A 52 -10.98 7.91 6.92
N VAL A 53 -10.23 6.98 6.34
CA VAL A 53 -10.69 6.17 5.20
C VAL A 53 -11.35 4.90 5.71
N GLU A 54 -12.58 4.65 5.27
CA GLU A 54 -13.25 3.39 5.58
C GLU A 54 -12.60 2.24 4.80
N ILE A 55 -12.04 1.28 5.54
CA ILE A 55 -11.43 0.07 5.00
C ILE A 55 -12.37 -1.09 5.30
N LYS A 56 -13.00 -1.62 4.25
CA LYS A 56 -13.94 -2.73 4.31
C LYS A 56 -13.81 -3.62 3.07
N LYS A 57 -14.41 -4.80 3.10
CA LYS A 57 -14.47 -5.71 1.95
C LYS A 57 -15.02 -4.97 0.71
N GLY A 58 -14.38 -5.16 -0.43
CA GLY A 58 -14.74 -4.56 -1.72
C GLY A 58 -14.04 -3.24 -2.01
N VAL A 59 -13.41 -2.60 -1.03
CA VAL A 59 -12.59 -1.41 -1.26
C VAL A 59 -11.38 -1.78 -2.13
N VAL A 60 -11.04 -0.87 -3.05
CA VAL A 60 -9.85 -0.96 -3.89
C VAL A 60 -8.95 0.24 -3.64
N PHE A 61 -7.68 -0.01 -3.39
CA PHE A 61 -6.62 1.00 -3.40
C PHE A 61 -5.73 0.81 -4.62
N GLN A 62 -5.60 1.85 -5.43
CA GLN A 62 -4.65 1.89 -6.54
C GLN A 62 -3.47 2.81 -6.19
N GLN A 63 -2.27 2.29 -6.37
CA GLN A 63 -0.99 2.92 -6.12
C GLN A 63 -0.32 3.23 -7.46
N SER A 64 -0.46 4.46 -7.97
CA SER A 64 0.05 4.83 -9.29
C SER A 64 1.27 5.73 -9.17
N TYR A 65 2.42 5.24 -9.60
CA TYR A 65 3.63 6.04 -9.69
C TYR A 65 3.79 6.64 -11.08
N VAL A 66 4.09 7.94 -11.13
CA VAL A 66 4.48 8.66 -12.35
C VAL A 66 5.83 9.35 -12.10
N PRO A 67 6.85 9.15 -12.96
CA PRO A 67 8.13 9.88 -12.86
C PRO A 67 7.92 11.39 -12.74
N GLY A 68 8.71 12.05 -11.89
CA GLY A 68 8.60 13.49 -11.63
C GLY A 68 7.38 13.92 -10.79
N LYS A 69 6.35 13.09 -10.63
CA LYS A 69 5.17 13.37 -9.78
C LYS A 69 5.19 12.60 -8.46
N GLY A 70 5.46 11.30 -8.51
CA GLY A 70 5.43 10.41 -7.35
C GLY A 70 4.30 9.40 -7.35
N LEU A 71 4.07 8.81 -6.19
CA LEU A 71 3.10 7.75 -5.94
C LEU A 71 1.75 8.35 -5.50
N THR A 72 0.75 8.25 -6.36
CA THR A 72 -0.63 8.66 -6.09
C THR A 72 -1.43 7.48 -5.55
N VAL A 73 -2.19 7.68 -4.47
CA VAL A 73 -3.13 6.69 -3.94
C VAL A 73 -4.55 7.08 -4.30
N THR A 74 -5.25 6.19 -4.98
CA THR A 74 -6.68 6.32 -5.27
C THR A 74 -7.45 5.29 -4.46
N TYR A 75 -8.52 5.73 -3.81
CA TYR A 75 -9.50 4.88 -3.14
C TYR A 75 -10.73 4.74 -4.02
N THR A 76 -11.25 3.52 -4.14
CA THR A 76 -12.56 3.25 -4.72
C THR A 76 -13.39 2.44 -3.74
N SER A 77 -14.59 2.93 -3.41
CA SER A 77 -15.53 2.26 -2.52
C SER A 77 -16.16 1.03 -3.20
N PRO A 78 -16.75 0.09 -2.45
CA PRO A 78 -17.47 -1.05 -3.03
C PRO A 78 -18.61 -0.66 -3.98
N GLU A 79 -19.19 0.51 -3.77
CA GLU A 79 -20.25 1.12 -4.55
C GLU A 79 -19.74 1.84 -5.82
N GLY A 80 -18.42 1.89 -6.02
CA GLY A 80 -17.77 2.45 -7.21
C GLY A 80 -17.37 3.93 -7.10
N ALA A 81 -17.65 4.60 -5.98
CA ALA A 81 -17.22 5.98 -5.77
C ALA A 81 -15.69 6.05 -5.61
N SER A 82 -15.02 6.90 -6.38
CA SER A 82 -13.56 6.99 -6.41
C SER A 82 -13.04 8.38 -6.06
N ARG A 83 -11.95 8.44 -5.30
CA ARG A 83 -11.25 9.69 -4.96
C ARG A 83 -9.75 9.48 -4.82
N VAL A 84 -8.98 10.53 -5.11
CA VAL A 84 -7.55 10.58 -4.80
C VAL A 84 -7.39 10.86 -3.31
N LEU A 85 -6.65 10.02 -2.60
CA LEU A 85 -6.30 10.24 -1.19
C LEU A 85 -5.10 11.18 -1.06
N GLY A 86 -4.16 11.11 -1.99
CA GLY A 86 -3.01 12.02 -2.03
C GLY A 86 -1.89 11.50 -2.95
N THR A 87 -0.82 12.29 -3.03
CA THR A 87 0.41 11.93 -3.77
C THR A 87 1.62 12.08 -2.87
N VAL A 88 2.44 11.04 -2.78
CA VAL A 88 3.71 11.05 -2.06
C VAL A 88 4.85 11.07 -3.09
N PRO A 89 5.68 12.12 -3.13
CA PRO A 89 6.74 12.24 -4.13
C PRO A 89 7.90 11.29 -3.83
N GLY A 90 8.67 10.96 -4.88
CA GLY A 90 9.95 10.29 -4.77
C GLY A 90 9.98 8.85 -5.30
N LEU A 91 11.07 8.53 -6.01
CA LEU A 91 11.35 7.19 -6.53
C LEU A 91 11.54 6.16 -5.39
N ALA A 92 12.04 6.58 -4.23
CA ALA A 92 12.20 5.73 -3.05
C ALA A 92 10.86 5.12 -2.60
N MET A 93 9.78 5.91 -2.60
CA MET A 93 8.44 5.43 -2.24
C MET A 93 7.93 4.35 -3.20
N LYS A 94 8.14 4.53 -4.52
CA LYS A 94 7.84 3.48 -5.50
C LYS A 94 8.62 2.20 -5.18
N LYS A 95 9.92 2.33 -4.95
CA LYS A 95 10.78 1.16 -4.70
C LYS A 95 10.34 0.41 -3.44
N ALA A 96 10.02 1.14 -2.39
CA ALA A 96 9.56 0.57 -1.13
C ALA A 96 8.22 -0.17 -1.28
N ILE A 97 7.21 0.45 -1.92
CA ILE A 97 5.93 -0.22 -2.19
C ILE A 97 6.14 -1.47 -3.04
N LEU A 98 6.92 -1.42 -4.11
CA LEU A 98 7.15 -2.61 -4.93
C LEU A 98 7.85 -3.72 -4.14
N ALA A 99 8.79 -3.37 -3.25
CA ALA A 99 9.46 -4.34 -2.40
C ALA A 99 8.54 -4.96 -1.34
N THR A 100 7.46 -4.29 -0.90
CA THR A 100 6.46 -4.92 0.00
C THR A 100 5.69 -6.05 -0.69
N PHE A 101 5.49 -5.97 -2.01
CA PHE A 101 4.72 -6.95 -2.79
C PHE A 101 5.59 -7.97 -3.56
N ILE A 102 6.79 -7.57 -4.01
CA ILE A 102 7.64 -8.33 -4.95
C ILE A 102 9.04 -8.58 -4.36
N GLY A 103 9.31 -8.16 -3.12
CA GLY A 103 10.62 -8.37 -2.47
C GLY A 103 10.91 -9.84 -2.10
N PRO A 104 12.18 -10.17 -1.80
CA PRO A 104 12.63 -11.55 -1.53
C PRO A 104 12.03 -12.17 -0.25
N LYS A 105 11.39 -11.36 0.59
CA LYS A 105 10.49 -11.80 1.66
C LYS A 105 9.08 -11.31 1.32
N PRO A 106 8.33 -12.08 0.51
CA PRO A 106 6.96 -11.71 0.20
C PRO A 106 6.19 -11.62 1.52
N ASN A 107 5.70 -10.43 1.83
CA ASN A 107 4.83 -10.14 2.98
C ASN A 107 3.54 -11.01 2.94
N THR A 108 3.37 -11.78 1.87
CA THR A 108 2.29 -12.72 1.62
C THR A 108 2.23 -13.89 2.62
N ALA A 109 3.29 -14.31 3.30
CA ALA A 109 3.15 -15.40 4.28
C ALA A 109 2.40 -14.94 5.55
N GLU A 110 2.70 -13.76 6.09
CA GLU A 110 2.00 -13.21 7.25
C GLU A 110 0.69 -12.50 6.89
N LEU A 111 0.61 -11.81 5.75
CA LEU A 111 -0.67 -11.30 5.22
C LEU A 111 -1.63 -12.46 4.91
N LYS A 112 -1.17 -13.59 4.32
CA LYS A 112 -2.04 -14.77 4.15
C LYS A 112 -2.48 -15.35 5.48
N ARG A 113 -1.58 -15.48 6.47
CA ARG A 113 -1.94 -16.04 7.79
C ARG A 113 -2.91 -15.16 8.58
N GLY A 114 -2.80 -13.84 8.49
CA GLY A 114 -3.76 -12.91 9.11
C GLY A 114 -5.09 -12.79 8.37
N MET A 115 -5.12 -13.04 7.05
CA MET A 115 -6.31 -12.94 6.21
C MET A 115 -7.09 -14.25 6.04
N LEU A 116 -6.47 -15.41 6.29
CA LEU A 116 -7.12 -16.71 6.13
C LEU A 116 -7.92 -17.14 7.35
N GLY A 117 -7.79 -16.46 8.48
CA GLY A 117 -8.35 -16.93 9.74
C GLY A 117 -7.72 -18.28 10.15
N LYS A 118 -7.77 -18.56 11.43
CA LYS A 118 -8.11 -19.92 11.82
C LYS A 118 -9.54 -19.85 12.31
#